data_AF-A0A1I7DQ46-F1
#
_entry.id   AF-A0A1I7DQ46-F1
#
_cell.length_a   1.000
_cell.length_b   1.000
_cell.length_c   1.000
_cell.angle_alpha   90.00
_cell.angle_beta   90.00
_cell.angle_gamma   90.00
#
_symmetry.space_group_name_H-M   'P 1'
#
loop_
_entity.id
_entity.type
_entity.pdbx_description
1 polymer ?
#
loop_
_entity_poly.entity_id
_entity_poly.type
_entity_poly.pdbx_seq_one_letter_code
_entity_poly.pdbx_strand_id
1 'polypeptide(L)'
;MTGFWRFCSAAVVSLALIVGGGAGAFAQEPERILVFAASSLKDVLEDAGAQFDQSHNTKTEFSFGGSQTVTRHVVAGAPADVLVTADDAWMAYAVQNGVLVDDSVVELASNGLVLVGSEALSAEAVELNAEALQAALADGRLAMGEPETVPAGRYGKEALTNLGLWESVARQVAPMENVRVALAAAARGEVPLALVYSSDAKVEHGVRVLAEIPQDSHRAIVIPGALTSGHSKVSEGFMEFLQSAEGRKIFQAHGFKVSGD
;
A
#
# COMPACT_ATOMS: atom_id res chain seq x y z
N MET A 1 86.41 30.66 40.50
CA MET A 1 87.38 29.56 40.34
C MET A 1 86.65 28.26 40.57
N THR A 2 86.83 27.30 39.64
CA THR A 2 86.54 25.84 39.71
C THR A 2 85.07 25.44 40.01
N GLY A 3 84.35 24.69 39.19
CA GLY A 3 84.72 23.75 38.14
C GLY A 3 83.92 22.44 38.32
N PHE A 4 83.74 21.73 37.20
CA PHE A 4 83.34 20.32 37.06
C PHE A 4 81.86 19.93 36.87
N TRP A 5 81.57 19.69 35.59
CA TRP A 5 80.58 18.81 34.99
C TRP A 5 80.35 17.48 35.73
N ARG A 6 79.07 17.04 35.75
CA ARG A 6 78.72 15.61 35.68
C ARG A 6 77.63 15.41 34.62
N PHE A 7 78.01 14.70 33.56
CA PHE A 7 77.11 14.02 32.63
C PHE A 7 76.44 12.84 33.36
N CYS A 8 75.14 12.69 33.18
CA CYS A 8 74.48 11.38 33.19
C CYS A 8 73.27 11.45 32.24
N SER A 9 73.41 10.74 31.13
CA SER A 9 72.46 10.64 30.01
C SER A 9 71.15 10.01 30.47
N ALA A 10 70.02 10.71 30.28
CA ALA A 10 68.70 10.10 30.26
C ALA A 10 68.28 9.92 28.79
N ALA A 11 68.21 8.66 28.35
CA ALA A 11 67.65 8.32 27.06
C ALA A 11 66.15 8.62 27.07
N VAL A 12 65.73 9.64 26.32
CA VAL A 12 64.32 9.90 26.03
C VAL A 12 63.91 8.96 24.92
N VAL A 13 63.23 7.87 25.27
CA VAL A 13 62.49 7.05 24.31
C VAL A 13 61.22 7.80 23.97
N SER A 14 61.24 8.57 22.87
CA SER A 14 60.05 9.18 22.30
C SER A 14 59.17 8.08 21.70
N LEU A 15 58.11 7.71 22.43
CA LEU A 15 57.04 6.86 21.90
C LEU A 15 56.19 7.71 20.95
N ALA A 16 56.49 7.65 19.65
CA ALA A 16 55.65 8.21 18.61
C ALA A 16 54.34 7.41 18.55
N LEU A 17 53.28 7.93 19.16
CA LEU A 17 51.90 7.48 18.94
C LEU A 17 51.52 7.81 17.50
N ILE A 18 51.61 6.80 16.63
CA ILE A 18 50.95 6.82 15.32
C ILE A 18 49.45 6.82 15.60
N VAL A 19 48.84 8.01 15.61
CA VAL A 19 47.39 8.16 15.48
C VAL A 19 47.07 7.74 14.05
N GLY A 20 46.85 6.44 13.87
CA GLY A 20 46.27 5.89 12.65
C GLY A 20 44.86 6.48 12.52
N GLY A 21 44.75 7.55 11.75
CA GLY A 21 43.48 8.11 11.30
C GLY A 21 42.79 7.11 10.38
N GLY A 22 42.16 6.10 10.99
CA GLY A 22 41.07 5.39 10.36
C GLY A 22 39.92 6.37 10.26
N ALA A 23 39.77 7.01 9.09
CA ALA A 23 38.50 7.58 8.69
C ALA A 23 37.51 6.41 8.61
N GLY A 24 36.93 6.04 9.75
CA GLY A 24 35.72 5.25 9.76
C GLY A 24 34.70 6.06 8.99
N ALA A 25 34.34 5.60 7.79
CA ALA A 25 33.14 6.07 7.14
C ALA A 25 32.01 5.80 8.14
N PHE A 26 31.53 6.84 8.81
CA PHE A 26 30.28 6.76 9.54
C PHE A 26 29.24 6.37 8.48
N ALA A 27 28.77 5.13 8.53
CA ALA A 27 27.65 4.71 7.70
C ALA A 27 26.52 5.70 8.00
N GLN A 28 26.13 6.47 6.99
CA GLN A 28 25.06 7.44 7.13
C GLN A 28 23.78 6.64 7.44
N GLU A 29 23.09 6.97 8.54
CA GLU A 29 21.83 6.32 8.88
C GLU A 29 20.86 6.43 7.69
N PRO A 30 20.12 5.36 7.36
CA PRO A 30 19.19 5.39 6.24
C PRO A 30 18.14 6.49 6.41
N GLU A 31 17.89 7.25 5.34
CA GLU A 31 16.82 8.24 5.34
C GLU A 31 15.46 7.55 5.33
N ARG A 32 14.55 7.94 6.22
CA ARG A 32 13.23 7.31 6.33
C ARG A 32 12.24 7.92 5.36
N ILE A 33 11.43 7.06 4.75
CA ILE A 33 10.25 7.42 3.95
C ILE A 33 9.05 6.76 4.60
N LEU A 34 8.04 7.53 5.02
CA LEU A 34 6.81 7.03 5.60
C LEU A 34 5.65 7.14 4.61
N VAL A 35 5.15 6.00 4.16
CA VAL A 35 4.08 5.91 3.16
C VAL A 35 2.76 5.56 3.84
N PHE A 36 1.74 6.40 3.67
CA PHE A 36 0.37 6.12 4.08
C PHE A 36 -0.40 5.58 2.88
N ALA A 37 -0.89 4.35 2.96
CA ALA A 37 -1.43 3.67 1.79
C ALA A 37 -2.71 2.88 2.06
N ALA A 38 -3.54 2.76 1.02
CA ALA A 38 -4.68 1.86 1.02
C ALA A 38 -4.25 0.42 1.29
N SER A 39 -5.03 -0.33 2.09
CA SER A 39 -4.67 -1.69 2.51
C SER A 39 -4.47 -2.68 1.36
N SER A 40 -5.14 -2.47 0.22
CA SER A 40 -4.99 -3.30 -0.99
C SER A 40 -3.62 -3.18 -1.64
N LEU A 41 -2.87 -2.14 -1.29
CA LEU A 41 -1.54 -1.84 -1.84
C LEU A 41 -0.41 -2.42 -0.98
N LYS A 42 -0.74 -3.19 0.06
CA LYS A 42 0.24 -3.67 1.04
C LYS A 42 1.41 -4.40 0.39
N ASP A 43 1.14 -5.54 -0.24
CA ASP A 43 2.19 -6.43 -0.74
C ASP A 43 3.01 -5.75 -1.85
N VAL A 44 2.33 -5.04 -2.77
CA VAL A 44 2.99 -4.33 -3.87
C VAL A 44 3.89 -3.20 -3.40
N LEU A 45 3.48 -2.43 -2.39
CA LEU A 45 4.29 -1.32 -1.87
C LEU A 45 5.40 -1.79 -0.95
N GLU A 46 5.19 -2.86 -0.17
CA GLU A 46 6.27 -3.48 0.62
C GLU A 46 7.40 -3.99 -0.28
N ASP A 47 7.05 -4.68 -1.39
CA ASP A 47 8.04 -5.13 -2.37
C ASP A 47 8.72 -3.96 -3.09
N ALA A 48 7.96 -2.93 -3.47
CA ALA A 48 8.51 -1.73 -4.11
C ALA A 48 9.45 -0.96 -3.17
N GLY A 49 9.08 -0.80 -1.90
CA GLY A 49 9.92 -0.18 -0.87
C GLY A 49 11.21 -0.97 -0.65
N ALA A 50 11.12 -2.29 -0.52
CA ALA A 50 12.29 -3.16 -0.38
C ALA A 50 13.23 -3.07 -1.60
N GLN A 51 12.67 -2.99 -2.82
CA GLN A 51 13.47 -2.84 -4.04
C GLN A 51 14.15 -1.47 -4.11
N PHE A 52 13.44 -0.41 -3.72
CA PHE A 52 13.99 0.94 -3.69
C PHE A 52 15.13 1.06 -2.67
N ASP A 53 14.92 0.54 -1.46
CA ASP A 53 15.88 0.56 -0.34
C ASP A 53 17.17 -0.24 -0.63
N GLN A 54 17.16 -1.19 -1.59
CA GLN A 54 18.38 -1.89 -2.00
C GLN A 54 19.35 -0.98 -2.78
N SER A 55 18.82 0.01 -3.49
CA SER A 55 19.60 0.87 -4.39
C SER A 55 19.84 2.27 -3.81
N HIS A 56 19.20 2.59 -2.69
CA HIS A 56 19.25 3.88 -2.01
C HIS A 56 19.57 3.67 -0.54
N ASN A 57 20.25 4.64 0.10
CA ASN A 57 20.49 4.58 1.54
C ASN A 57 19.23 5.01 2.31
N THR A 58 18.14 4.27 2.13
CA THR A 58 16.80 4.58 2.64
C THR A 58 16.20 3.44 3.45
N LYS A 59 15.17 3.79 4.22
CA LYS A 59 14.29 2.83 4.86
C LYS A 59 12.84 3.26 4.66
N THR A 60 12.11 2.52 3.84
CA THR A 60 10.70 2.78 3.57
C THR A 60 9.83 2.06 4.60
N GLU A 61 8.99 2.82 5.30
CA GLU A 61 8.06 2.34 6.32
C GLU A 61 6.62 2.66 5.88
N PHE A 62 5.67 1.82 6.29
CA PHE A 62 4.30 1.90 5.79
C PHE A 62 3.26 1.98 6.90
N SER A 63 2.21 2.77 6.67
CA SER A 63 0.97 2.77 7.43
C SER A 63 -0.20 2.42 6.52
N PHE A 64 -0.72 1.20 6.66
CA PHE A 64 -1.82 0.70 5.85
C PHE A 64 -3.17 0.85 6.54
N GLY A 65 -4.20 1.15 5.75
CA GLY A 65 -5.59 1.16 6.21
C GLY A 65 -6.56 1.39 5.06
N GLY A 66 -7.85 1.54 5.34
CA GLY A 66 -8.78 2.02 4.30
C GLY A 66 -8.36 3.42 3.83
N SER A 67 -8.52 3.74 2.54
CA SER A 67 -8.13 5.05 1.99
C SER A 67 -8.73 6.21 2.77
N GLN A 68 -9.98 6.05 3.23
CA GLN A 68 -10.67 7.00 4.11
C GLN A 68 -9.98 7.23 5.45
N THR A 69 -9.30 6.23 5.99
CA THR A 69 -8.63 6.29 7.30
C THR A 69 -7.26 6.92 7.14
N VAL A 70 -6.43 6.39 6.23
CA VAL A 70 -5.07 6.91 6.03
C VAL A 70 -5.08 8.36 5.54
N THR A 71 -6.02 8.71 4.66
CA THR A 71 -6.16 10.10 4.19
C THR A 71 -6.54 11.04 5.33
N ARG A 72 -7.49 10.65 6.19
CA ARG A 72 -7.87 11.46 7.36
C ARG A 72 -6.71 11.63 8.34
N HIS A 73 -5.87 10.61 8.52
CA HIS A 73 -4.67 10.76 9.34
C HIS A 73 -3.70 11.79 8.75
N VAL A 74 -3.45 11.77 7.44
CA VAL A 74 -2.60 12.77 6.77
C VAL A 74 -3.22 14.17 6.89
N VAL A 75 -4.53 14.32 6.67
CA VAL A 75 -5.25 15.58 6.88
C VAL A 75 -5.16 16.08 8.34
N ALA A 76 -5.14 15.16 9.30
CA ALA A 76 -4.96 15.47 10.72
C ALA A 76 -3.50 15.75 11.13
N GLY A 77 -2.54 15.75 10.19
CA GLY A 77 -1.14 16.09 10.44
C GLY A 77 -0.23 14.89 10.74
N ALA A 78 -0.62 13.67 10.38
CA ALA A 78 0.31 12.54 10.41
C ALA A 78 1.53 12.82 9.48
N PRO A 79 2.76 12.47 9.89
CA PRO A 79 3.98 12.86 9.18
C PRO A 79 4.28 11.92 8.00
N ALA A 80 3.30 11.65 7.14
CA ALA A 80 3.49 10.86 5.93
C ALA A 80 4.30 11.67 4.91
N ASP A 81 5.22 11.02 4.20
CA ASP A 81 5.92 11.57 3.04
C ASP A 81 5.09 11.37 1.76
N VAL A 82 4.45 10.21 1.65
CA VAL A 82 3.68 9.79 0.48
C VAL A 82 2.29 9.33 0.91
N LEU A 83 1.26 9.71 0.16
CA LEU A 83 -0.10 9.18 0.27
C LEU A 83 -0.44 8.41 -1.00
N VAL A 84 -0.93 7.17 -0.86
CA VAL A 84 -1.46 6.37 -1.97
C VAL A 84 -2.86 5.86 -1.65
N THR A 85 -3.86 6.28 -2.43
CA THR A 85 -5.27 5.89 -2.22
C THR A 85 -5.71 4.87 -3.27
N ALA A 86 -6.86 4.22 -3.02
CA ALA A 86 -7.46 3.27 -3.96
C ALA A 86 -8.63 3.88 -4.76
N ASP A 87 -8.80 5.20 -4.68
CA ASP A 87 -9.71 5.98 -5.52
C ASP A 87 -9.25 7.43 -5.67
N ASP A 88 -9.83 8.10 -6.67
CA ASP A 88 -9.68 9.53 -6.94
C ASP A 88 -10.35 10.39 -5.86
N ALA A 89 -11.45 9.94 -5.27
CA ALA A 89 -12.24 10.71 -4.32
C ALA A 89 -11.48 11.02 -3.02
N TRP A 90 -10.77 10.05 -2.44
CA TRP A 90 -9.95 10.31 -1.25
C TRP A 90 -8.69 11.10 -1.58
N MET A 91 -8.10 10.90 -2.76
CA MET A 91 -6.99 11.74 -3.22
C MET A 91 -7.44 13.21 -3.38
N ALA A 92 -8.58 13.44 -4.03
CA ALA A 92 -9.16 14.77 -4.19
C ALA A 92 -9.52 15.41 -2.84
N TYR A 93 -9.98 14.63 -1.86
CA TYR A 93 -10.18 15.12 -0.50
C TYR A 93 -8.86 15.60 0.14
N ALA A 94 -7.76 14.88 -0.04
CA ALA A 94 -6.44 15.32 0.44
C ALA A 94 -5.98 16.62 -0.25
N VAL A 95 -6.15 16.73 -1.57
CA VAL A 95 -5.86 17.97 -2.32
C VAL A 95 -6.68 19.15 -1.77
N GLN A 96 -7.99 18.96 -1.59
CA GLN A 96 -8.88 20.01 -1.08
C GLN A 96 -8.52 20.49 0.34
N ASN A 97 -7.87 19.63 1.14
CA ASN A 97 -7.40 19.99 2.47
C ASN A 97 -5.96 20.56 2.47
N GLY A 98 -5.34 20.73 1.30
CA GLY A 98 -4.03 21.38 1.15
C GLY A 98 -2.88 20.60 1.79
N VAL A 99 -3.00 19.28 1.93
CA VAL A 99 -1.97 18.44 2.56
C VAL A 99 -1.00 17.79 1.56
N LEU A 100 -1.22 17.98 0.27
CA LEU A 100 -0.41 17.43 -0.82
C LEU A 100 0.33 18.52 -1.59
N VAL A 101 1.38 18.13 -2.31
CA VAL A 101 1.99 18.97 -3.34
C VAL A 101 1.13 18.87 -4.60
N ASP A 102 0.52 19.97 -5.05
CA ASP A 102 -0.52 19.99 -6.08
C ASP A 102 -0.14 19.22 -7.38
N ASP A 103 1.07 19.45 -7.90
CA ASP A 103 1.54 18.82 -9.15
C ASP A 103 2.17 17.43 -8.95
N SER A 104 2.05 16.83 -7.75
CA SER A 104 2.62 15.51 -7.44
C SER A 104 1.65 14.34 -7.59
N VAL A 105 0.36 14.61 -7.83
CA VAL A 105 -0.65 13.56 -7.97
C VAL A 105 -0.47 12.84 -9.30
N VAL A 106 -0.19 11.55 -9.24
CA VAL A 106 0.01 10.69 -10.41
C VAL A 106 -0.78 9.39 -10.28
N GLU A 107 -1.28 8.87 -11.41
CA GLU A 107 -1.86 7.53 -11.47
C GLU A 107 -0.75 6.50 -11.56
N LEU A 108 -0.63 5.65 -10.53
CA LEU A 108 0.39 4.60 -10.48
C LEU A 108 -0.08 3.32 -11.18
N ALA A 109 -1.37 3.01 -11.05
CA ALA A 109 -1.97 1.79 -11.54
C ALA A 109 -3.50 1.87 -11.59
N SER A 110 -4.12 0.80 -12.07
CA SER A 110 -5.55 0.52 -12.00
C SER A 110 -5.83 -0.92 -11.55
N ASN A 111 -7.08 -1.22 -11.22
CA ASN A 111 -7.48 -2.51 -10.67
C ASN A 111 -8.84 -2.99 -11.22
N GLY A 112 -9.25 -4.21 -10.85
CA GLY A 112 -10.58 -4.75 -11.10
C GLY A 112 -11.24 -5.27 -9.83
N LEU A 113 -12.54 -5.56 -9.90
CA LEU A 113 -13.30 -6.18 -8.82
C LEU A 113 -13.57 -7.65 -9.11
N VAL A 114 -13.58 -8.45 -8.06
CA VAL A 114 -13.93 -9.87 -8.10
C VAL A 114 -14.79 -10.23 -6.90
N LEU A 115 -15.65 -11.22 -7.10
CA LEU A 115 -16.32 -11.93 -6.03
C LEU A 115 -15.47 -13.15 -5.67
N VAL A 116 -15.16 -13.33 -4.39
CA VAL A 116 -14.35 -14.44 -3.88
C VAL A 116 -15.09 -15.23 -2.81
N GLY A 117 -14.70 -16.50 -2.65
CA GLY A 117 -15.10 -17.34 -1.51
C GLY A 117 -13.90 -18.12 -0.99
N SER A 118 -14.10 -18.86 0.12
CA SER A 118 -13.02 -19.65 0.74
C SER A 118 -12.57 -20.79 -0.16
N GLU A 119 -11.26 -20.89 -0.37
CA GLU A 119 -10.65 -22.04 -1.07
C GLU A 119 -10.87 -23.34 -0.28
N ALA A 120 -10.76 -23.28 1.05
CA ALA A 120 -10.92 -24.45 1.93
C ALA A 120 -12.34 -25.06 1.89
N LEU A 121 -13.35 -24.26 1.53
CA LEU A 121 -14.74 -24.71 1.39
C LEU A 121 -15.09 -25.11 -0.05
N SER A 122 -14.13 -25.10 -0.98
CA SER A 122 -14.33 -25.43 -2.38
C SER A 122 -15.48 -24.65 -3.03
N ALA A 123 -15.58 -23.36 -2.72
CA ALA A 123 -16.66 -22.51 -3.24
C ALA A 123 -16.72 -22.54 -4.77
N GLU A 124 -17.92 -22.71 -5.33
CA GLU A 124 -18.12 -22.83 -6.77
C GLU A 124 -18.29 -21.47 -7.44
N ALA A 125 -18.05 -21.43 -8.76
CA ALA A 125 -18.28 -20.22 -9.55
C ALA A 125 -19.72 -19.72 -9.39
N VAL A 126 -19.89 -18.41 -9.34
CA VAL A 126 -21.19 -17.77 -9.11
C VAL A 126 -21.54 -16.94 -10.33
N GLU A 127 -22.70 -17.22 -10.93
CA GLU A 127 -23.22 -16.34 -11.98
C GLU A 127 -23.65 -15.00 -11.38
N LEU A 128 -23.39 -13.90 -12.09
CA LEU A 128 -23.78 -12.55 -11.67
C LEU A 128 -25.26 -12.28 -11.98
N ASN A 129 -26.14 -13.02 -11.32
CA ASN A 129 -27.57 -12.79 -11.30
C ASN A 129 -28.12 -12.92 -9.86
N ALA A 130 -29.32 -12.39 -9.62
CA ALA A 130 -29.87 -12.31 -8.28
C ALA A 130 -30.11 -13.70 -7.64
N GLU A 131 -30.52 -14.68 -8.43
CA GLU A 131 -30.78 -16.05 -7.96
C GLU A 131 -29.49 -16.75 -7.52
N ALA A 132 -28.45 -16.71 -8.36
CA ALA A 132 -27.16 -17.33 -8.07
C ALA A 132 -26.45 -16.65 -6.89
N LEU A 133 -26.47 -15.31 -6.80
CA LEU A 133 -25.92 -14.60 -5.65
C LEU A 133 -26.66 -14.97 -4.35
N GLN A 134 -27.99 -15.03 -4.39
CA GLN A 134 -28.79 -15.42 -3.23
C GLN A 134 -28.53 -16.87 -2.81
N ALA A 135 -28.42 -17.79 -3.77
CA ALA A 135 -28.08 -19.18 -3.51
C ALA A 135 -26.68 -19.32 -2.88
N ALA A 136 -25.69 -18.58 -3.41
CA ALA A 136 -24.33 -18.58 -2.88
C ALA A 136 -24.22 -17.96 -1.48
N LEU A 137 -25.02 -16.93 -1.19
CA LEU A 137 -25.08 -16.32 0.14
C LEU A 137 -25.82 -17.21 1.15
N ALA A 138 -26.90 -17.88 0.74
CA ALA A 138 -27.84 -18.54 1.65
C ALA A 138 -28.22 -17.60 2.82
N ASP A 139 -28.10 -18.06 4.06
CA ASP A 139 -28.31 -17.23 5.26
C ASP A 139 -27.06 -16.42 5.68
N GLY A 140 -25.98 -16.49 4.90
CA GLY A 140 -24.72 -15.81 5.13
C GLY A 140 -24.70 -14.34 4.71
N ARG A 141 -23.49 -13.77 4.73
CA ARG A 141 -23.22 -12.35 4.47
C ARG A 141 -22.29 -12.17 3.27
N LEU A 142 -22.44 -11.05 2.57
CA LEU A 142 -21.47 -10.54 1.59
C LEU A 142 -20.51 -9.58 2.30
N ALA A 143 -19.26 -9.97 2.54
CA ALA A 143 -18.26 -9.04 3.04
C ALA A 143 -17.78 -8.09 1.93
N MET A 144 -17.68 -6.81 2.23
CA MET A 144 -17.07 -5.83 1.34
C MET A 144 -16.58 -4.64 2.16
N GLY A 145 -15.77 -3.76 1.58
CA GLY A 145 -15.50 -2.47 2.22
C GLY A 145 -16.81 -1.72 2.51
N GLU A 146 -16.87 -0.93 3.58
CA GLU A 146 -18.02 -0.08 3.90
C GLU A 146 -18.50 0.70 2.66
N PRO A 147 -19.70 0.39 2.13
CA PRO A 147 -20.17 0.88 0.83
C PRO A 147 -20.17 2.39 0.65
N GLU A 148 -20.28 3.16 1.73
CA GLU A 148 -20.35 4.61 1.65
C GLU A 148 -18.98 5.30 1.72
N THR A 149 -17.94 4.64 2.20
CA THR A 149 -16.66 5.30 2.53
C THR A 149 -15.40 4.59 2.04
N VAL A 150 -15.38 3.26 2.00
CA VAL A 150 -14.22 2.49 1.55
C VAL A 150 -14.26 2.37 0.03
N PRO A 151 -13.17 2.64 -0.71
CA PRO A 151 -13.14 2.57 -2.17
C PRO A 151 -13.70 1.27 -2.74
N ALA A 152 -13.20 0.10 -2.30
CA ALA A 152 -13.70 -1.20 -2.76
C ALA A 152 -15.20 -1.39 -2.47
N GLY A 153 -15.67 -0.83 -1.36
CA GLY A 153 -17.09 -0.80 -1.00
C GLY A 153 -17.92 0.03 -1.97
N ARG A 154 -17.47 1.26 -2.25
CA ARG A 154 -18.11 2.18 -3.20
C ARG A 154 -18.17 1.58 -4.60
N TYR A 155 -17.05 1.10 -5.12
CA TYR A 155 -17.01 0.45 -6.44
C TYR A 155 -17.88 -0.81 -6.46
N GLY A 156 -17.87 -1.62 -5.40
CA GLY A 156 -18.72 -2.81 -5.30
C GLY A 156 -20.21 -2.47 -5.30
N LYS A 157 -20.62 -1.46 -4.54
CA LYS A 157 -22.02 -0.99 -4.53
C LYS A 157 -22.40 -0.42 -5.89
N GLU A 158 -21.53 0.38 -6.50
CA GLU A 158 -21.74 0.94 -7.85
C GLU A 158 -21.93 -0.17 -8.88
N ALA A 159 -21.01 -1.14 -8.92
CA ALA A 159 -21.06 -2.33 -9.77
C ALA A 159 -22.36 -3.10 -9.62
N LEU A 160 -22.68 -3.51 -8.40
CA LEU A 160 -23.90 -4.29 -8.12
C LEU A 160 -25.17 -3.49 -8.41
N THR A 161 -25.15 -2.16 -8.25
CA THR A 161 -26.28 -1.30 -8.59
C THR A 161 -26.50 -1.28 -10.11
N ASN A 162 -25.44 -1.06 -10.89
CA ASN A 162 -25.52 -1.00 -12.35
C ASN A 162 -25.88 -2.36 -12.98
N LEU A 163 -25.52 -3.46 -12.32
CA LEU A 163 -25.95 -4.81 -12.69
C LEU A 163 -27.38 -5.16 -12.23
N GLY A 164 -28.05 -4.30 -11.46
CA GLY A 164 -29.39 -4.57 -10.91
C GLY A 164 -29.41 -5.60 -9.78
N LEU A 165 -28.26 -5.85 -9.12
CA LEU A 165 -28.05 -6.88 -8.09
C LEU A 165 -27.96 -6.31 -6.67
N TRP A 166 -27.80 -4.99 -6.51
CA TRP A 166 -27.60 -4.39 -5.19
C TRP A 166 -28.76 -4.67 -4.23
N GLU A 167 -30.01 -4.48 -4.69
CA GLU A 167 -31.19 -4.68 -3.85
C GLU A 167 -31.33 -6.13 -3.37
N SER A 168 -30.83 -7.12 -4.12
CA SER A 168 -30.86 -8.51 -3.67
C SER A 168 -29.86 -8.76 -2.55
N VAL A 169 -28.70 -8.10 -2.50
CA VAL A 169 -27.66 -8.39 -1.49
C VAL A 169 -27.56 -7.36 -0.37
N ALA A 170 -28.16 -6.17 -0.51
CA ALA A 170 -27.97 -5.03 0.39
C ALA A 170 -28.20 -5.36 1.87
N ARG A 171 -29.19 -6.20 2.18
CA ARG A 171 -29.52 -6.60 3.57
C ARG A 171 -28.54 -7.63 4.16
N GLN A 172 -27.75 -8.29 3.30
CA GLN A 172 -26.76 -9.29 3.67
C GLN A 172 -25.33 -8.73 3.65
N VAL A 173 -25.14 -7.45 3.33
CA VAL A 173 -23.82 -6.83 3.37
C VAL A 173 -23.27 -6.84 4.79
N ALA A 174 -22.03 -7.32 4.92
CA ALA A 174 -21.17 -7.14 6.09
C ALA A 174 -20.12 -6.08 5.75
N PRO A 175 -20.34 -4.81 6.12
CA PRO A 175 -19.40 -3.73 5.79
C PRO A 175 -18.14 -3.84 6.65
N MET A 176 -16.98 -3.71 5.99
CA MET A 176 -15.66 -3.84 6.61
C MET A 176 -14.89 -2.52 6.52
N GLU A 177 -14.02 -2.27 7.50
CA GLU A 177 -13.23 -1.04 7.58
C GLU A 177 -12.22 -0.87 6.42
N ASN A 178 -11.85 -1.96 5.76
CA ASN A 178 -11.06 -1.96 4.53
C ASN A 178 -11.25 -3.29 3.77
N VAL A 179 -10.78 -3.34 2.52
CA VAL A 179 -10.97 -4.50 1.63
C VAL A 179 -10.21 -5.75 2.09
N ARG A 180 -9.05 -5.59 2.77
CA ARG A 180 -8.28 -6.74 3.27
C ARG A 180 -8.94 -7.42 4.45
N VAL A 181 -9.73 -6.69 5.24
CA VAL A 181 -10.57 -7.30 6.29
C VAL A 181 -11.70 -8.15 5.67
N ALA A 182 -12.32 -7.67 4.58
CA ALA A 182 -13.32 -8.45 3.84
C ALA A 182 -12.72 -9.71 3.21
N LEU A 183 -11.55 -9.58 2.56
CA LEU A 183 -10.79 -10.69 2.01
C LEU A 183 -10.48 -11.76 3.06
N ALA A 184 -9.96 -11.33 4.22
CA ALA A 184 -9.56 -12.25 5.27
C ALA A 184 -10.75 -12.99 5.90
N ALA A 185 -11.93 -12.35 5.97
CA ALA A 185 -13.15 -13.02 6.42
C ALA A 185 -13.57 -14.14 5.45
N ALA A 186 -13.49 -13.93 4.13
CA ALA A 186 -13.74 -14.98 3.15
C ALA A 186 -12.67 -16.07 3.19
N ALA A 187 -11.38 -15.72 3.31
CA ALA A 187 -10.29 -16.68 3.40
C ALA A 187 -10.48 -17.66 4.57
N ARG A 188 -10.94 -17.15 5.72
CA ARG A 188 -11.25 -17.94 6.92
C ARG A 188 -12.60 -18.67 6.86
N GLY A 189 -13.39 -18.49 5.81
CA GLY A 189 -14.73 -19.06 5.68
C GLY A 189 -15.76 -18.48 6.65
N GLU A 190 -15.51 -17.29 7.22
CA GLU A 190 -16.44 -16.59 8.11
C GLU A 190 -17.64 -16.02 7.36
N VAL A 191 -17.46 -15.75 6.06
CA VAL A 191 -18.50 -15.35 5.13
C VAL A 191 -18.44 -16.22 3.88
N PRO A 192 -19.58 -16.53 3.24
CA PRO A 192 -19.59 -17.28 1.99
C PRO A 192 -18.97 -16.50 0.83
N LEU A 193 -19.18 -15.18 0.79
CA LEU A 193 -18.75 -14.32 -0.30
C LEU A 193 -18.08 -13.05 0.22
N ALA A 194 -17.04 -12.61 -0.46
CA ALA A 194 -16.51 -11.25 -0.35
C ALA A 194 -16.33 -10.59 -1.72
N LEU A 195 -16.61 -9.29 -1.80
CA LEU A 195 -16.29 -8.47 -2.96
C LEU A 195 -15.00 -7.69 -2.66
N VAL A 196 -13.97 -7.95 -3.45
CA VAL A 196 -12.59 -7.46 -3.25
C VAL A 196 -11.96 -7.06 -4.57
N TYR A 197 -10.74 -6.52 -4.54
CA TYR A 197 -9.99 -6.27 -5.77
C TYR A 197 -9.36 -7.55 -6.34
N SER A 198 -9.18 -7.61 -7.66
CA SER A 198 -8.50 -8.71 -8.33
C SER A 198 -7.05 -8.88 -7.87
N SER A 199 -6.35 -7.78 -7.56
CA SER A 199 -4.99 -7.83 -7.00
C SER A 199 -4.96 -8.50 -5.61
N ASP A 200 -5.98 -8.23 -4.78
CA ASP A 200 -6.08 -8.80 -3.43
C ASP A 200 -6.30 -10.31 -3.50
N ALA A 201 -7.20 -10.77 -4.39
CA ALA A 201 -7.44 -12.18 -4.62
C ALA A 201 -6.22 -12.91 -5.21
N LYS A 202 -5.36 -12.22 -5.97
CA LYS A 202 -4.14 -12.80 -6.56
C LYS A 202 -3.11 -13.20 -5.52
N VAL A 203 -2.99 -12.45 -4.43
CA VAL A 203 -1.96 -12.65 -3.40
C VAL A 203 -2.45 -13.42 -2.18
N GLU A 204 -3.76 -13.67 -2.06
CA GLU A 204 -4.35 -14.44 -0.97
C GLU A 204 -4.73 -15.85 -1.44
N HIS A 205 -3.95 -16.86 -1.01
CA HIS A 205 -4.18 -18.25 -1.39
C HIS A 205 -5.34 -18.92 -0.65
N GLY A 206 -5.87 -18.31 0.42
CA GLY A 206 -7.02 -18.80 1.16
C GLY A 206 -8.37 -18.55 0.47
N VAL A 207 -8.38 -17.82 -0.65
CA VAL A 207 -9.59 -17.55 -1.43
C VAL A 207 -9.46 -18.03 -2.87
N ARG A 208 -10.60 -18.12 -3.53
CA ARG A 208 -10.72 -18.30 -4.97
C ARG A 208 -11.70 -17.31 -5.56
N VAL A 209 -11.42 -16.90 -6.81
CA VAL A 209 -12.34 -16.06 -7.58
C VAL A 209 -13.51 -16.90 -8.05
N LEU A 210 -14.71 -16.45 -7.72
CA LEU A 210 -15.98 -17.09 -8.10
C LEU A 210 -16.67 -16.37 -9.25
N ALA A 211 -16.42 -15.05 -9.38
CA ALA A 211 -16.89 -14.24 -10.49
C ALA A 211 -15.97 -13.03 -10.67
N GLU A 212 -15.71 -12.66 -11.93
CA GLU A 212 -15.16 -11.35 -12.26
C GLU A 212 -16.30 -10.33 -12.38
N ILE A 213 -16.13 -9.17 -11.76
CA ILE A 213 -17.10 -8.09 -11.88
C ILE A 213 -16.80 -7.30 -13.18
N PRO A 214 -17.78 -7.12 -14.08
CA PRO A 214 -17.58 -6.40 -15.34
C PRO A 214 -17.01 -4.99 -15.13
N GLN A 215 -15.97 -4.64 -15.89
CA GLN A 215 -15.28 -3.35 -15.74
C GLN A 215 -16.16 -2.14 -16.09
N ASP A 216 -17.19 -2.33 -16.92
CA ASP A 216 -18.17 -1.31 -17.31
C ASP A 216 -19.30 -1.15 -16.28
N SER A 217 -19.35 -1.99 -15.25
CA SER A 217 -20.35 -1.88 -14.17
C SER A 217 -20.00 -0.81 -13.14
N HIS A 218 -18.78 -0.29 -13.11
CA HIS A 218 -18.34 0.74 -12.16
C HIS A 218 -17.37 1.70 -12.85
N ARG A 219 -17.17 2.89 -12.26
CA ARG A 219 -16.08 3.79 -12.68
C ARG A 219 -14.73 3.09 -12.62
N ALA A 220 -13.80 3.51 -13.48
CA ALA A 220 -12.45 2.98 -13.52
C ALA A 220 -11.78 3.08 -12.14
N ILE A 221 -11.19 1.96 -11.68
CA ILE A 221 -10.50 1.92 -10.40
C ILE A 221 -9.07 2.36 -10.64
N VAL A 222 -8.74 3.57 -10.20
CA VAL A 222 -7.39 4.16 -10.29
C VAL A 222 -6.71 4.15 -8.93
N ILE A 223 -5.39 4.02 -8.95
CA ILE A 223 -4.51 4.04 -7.78
C ILE A 223 -3.64 5.31 -7.85
N PRO A 224 -4.13 6.46 -7.36
CA PRO A 224 -3.34 7.67 -7.34
C PRO A 224 -2.34 7.66 -6.16
N GLY A 225 -1.13 8.16 -6.41
CA GLY A 225 -0.12 8.46 -5.40
C GLY A 225 0.28 9.93 -5.46
N ALA A 226 0.69 10.50 -4.33
CA ALA A 226 1.11 11.89 -4.24
C ALA A 226 2.13 12.10 -3.10
N LEU A 227 2.96 13.13 -3.25
CA LEU A 227 3.81 13.64 -2.17
C LEU A 227 2.98 14.52 -1.23
N THR A 228 3.19 14.38 0.07
CA THR A 228 2.58 15.29 1.05
C THR A 228 3.34 16.61 1.10
N SER A 229 2.71 17.66 1.65
CA SER A 229 3.34 18.96 1.87
C SER A 229 4.59 18.92 2.77
N GLY A 230 4.71 17.90 3.63
CA GLY A 230 5.82 17.72 4.56
C GLY A 230 6.85 16.68 4.14
N HIS A 231 6.81 16.21 2.89
CA HIS A 231 7.64 15.12 2.41
C HIS A 231 9.15 15.42 2.48
N SER A 232 9.93 14.38 2.69
CA SER A 232 11.39 14.36 2.59
C SER A 232 11.85 14.36 1.13
N LYS A 233 13.01 14.95 0.84
CA LYS A 233 13.55 15.01 -0.52
C LYS A 233 13.73 13.63 -1.16
N VAL A 234 14.08 12.62 -0.35
CA VAL A 234 14.30 11.25 -0.83
C VAL A 234 13.01 10.54 -1.25
N SER A 235 11.86 10.95 -0.72
CA SER A 235 10.56 10.40 -1.11
C SER A 235 10.12 10.77 -2.53
N GLU A 236 10.65 11.87 -3.09
CA GLU A 236 10.47 12.21 -4.51
C GLU A 236 11.02 11.08 -5.40
N GLY A 237 12.22 10.58 -5.08
CA GLY A 237 12.84 9.46 -5.80
C GLY A 237 12.04 8.16 -5.67
N PHE A 238 11.38 7.94 -4.53
CA PHE A 238 10.48 6.79 -4.37
C PHE A 238 9.23 6.93 -5.26
N MET A 239 8.62 8.11 -5.33
CA MET A 239 7.50 8.37 -6.25
C MET A 239 7.89 8.23 -7.72
N GLU A 240 9.11 8.66 -8.10
CA GLU A 240 9.66 8.42 -9.43
C GLU A 240 9.89 6.94 -9.70
N PHE A 241 10.40 6.19 -8.72
CA PHE A 241 10.60 4.75 -8.81
C PHE A 241 9.28 3.99 -9.03
N LEU A 242 8.22 4.33 -8.29
CA LEU A 242 6.90 3.71 -8.49
C LEU A 242 6.36 3.89 -9.91
N GLN A 243 6.73 5.00 -10.57
CA GLN A 243 6.38 5.30 -11.97
C GLN A 243 7.36 4.72 -13.00
N SER A 244 8.53 4.21 -12.56
CA SER A 244 9.54 3.65 -13.46
C SER A 244 9.09 2.32 -14.07
N ALA A 245 9.85 1.80 -15.04
CA ALA A 245 9.58 0.49 -15.62
C ALA A 245 9.71 -0.63 -14.56
N GLU A 246 10.64 -0.49 -13.63
CA GLU A 246 10.84 -1.41 -12.52
C GLU A 246 9.67 -1.37 -11.54
N GLY A 247 9.25 -0.18 -11.09
CA GLY A 247 8.08 -0.04 -10.22
C GLY A 247 6.81 -0.60 -10.86
N ARG A 248 6.56 -0.26 -12.13
CA ARG A 248 5.41 -0.77 -12.89
C ARG A 248 5.40 -2.30 -13.01
N LYS A 249 6.56 -2.94 -13.20
CA LYS A 249 6.66 -4.41 -13.21
C LYS A 249 6.26 -5.03 -11.87
N ILE A 250 6.56 -4.38 -10.75
CA ILE A 250 6.14 -4.84 -9.42
C ILE A 250 4.61 -4.76 -9.32
N PHE A 251 3.98 -3.66 -9.73
CA PHE A 251 2.52 -3.55 -9.80
C PHE A 251 1.88 -4.65 -10.67
N GLN A 252 2.40 -4.89 -11.87
CA GLN A 252 1.93 -5.97 -12.75
C GLN A 252 2.08 -7.36 -12.12
N ALA A 253 3.21 -7.63 -11.46
CA ALA A 253 3.45 -8.88 -10.75
C ALA A 253 2.39 -9.13 -9.66
N HIS A 254 1.92 -8.07 -9.00
CA HIS A 254 0.85 -8.09 -8.00
C HIS A 254 -0.57 -8.00 -8.56
N GLY A 255 -0.74 -8.02 -9.89
CA GLY A 255 -2.06 -8.11 -10.54
C GLY A 255 -2.76 -6.77 -10.73
N PHE A 256 -2.05 -5.66 -10.51
CA PHE A 256 -2.50 -4.35 -10.94
C PHE A 256 -2.25 -4.18 -12.45
N LYS A 257 -3.04 -3.31 -13.07
CA LYS A 257 -2.85 -2.88 -14.46
C LYS A 257 -2.12 -1.53 -14.43
N VAL A 258 -1.17 -1.31 -15.34
CA VAL A 258 -0.43 -0.05 -15.43
C VAL A 258 -0.61 0.53 -16.83
N SER A 259 -0.80 1.84 -16.92
CA SER A 259 -0.96 2.54 -18.20
C SER A 259 0.41 2.70 -18.88
N GLY A 260 0.48 2.44 -20.20
CA GLY A 260 1.70 2.70 -21.00
C GLY A 260 2.46 1.48 -21.54
N ASP A 261 1.78 0.35 -21.77
CA ASP A 261 2.23 -0.70 -22.70
C ASP A 261 1.62 -0.51 -24.11
#